data_AF-A0A2E5UGD9-F1
#
_entry.id   AF-A0A2E5UGD9-F1
#
_cell.length_a   1.000
_cell.length_b   1.000
_cell.length_c   1.000
_cell.angle_alpha   90.00
_cell.angle_beta   90.00
_cell.angle_gamma   90.00
#
_symmetry.space_group_name_H-M   'P 1'
#
loop_
_entity.id
_entity.type
_entity.pdbx_description
1 polymer ?
#
loop_
_entity_poly.entity_id
_entity_poly.type
_entity_poly.pdbx_seq_one_letter_code
_entity_poly.pdbx_strand_id
1 'polypeptide(L)'
;MNETNKSSYGVLCAIIAYSWWAAVTPLYFKWLASVPLIELVIWRILSGLPILIGILLVKKQVVQCFKSLKDKRTLLLLLGSTFFIAINWITFVLAIVQDKLTAASLGYYINP
;
A
#
# COMPACT_ATOMS: atom_id res chain seq x y z
N MET A 1 -5.32 25.42 19.80
CA MET A 1 -5.24 24.01 19.37
C MET A 1 -3.99 23.91 18.50
N ASN A 2 -2.83 23.61 19.13
CA ASN A 2 -1.50 24.04 18.66
C ASN A 2 -0.99 23.21 17.47
N GLU A 3 -0.49 23.89 16.44
CA GLU A 3 0.05 23.28 15.22
C GLU A 3 1.29 22.39 15.47
N THR A 4 2.03 22.64 16.54
CA THR A 4 3.18 21.83 16.97
C THR A 4 2.81 20.39 17.33
N ASN A 5 1.61 20.14 17.89
CA ASN A 5 1.18 18.79 18.22
C ASN A 5 0.89 17.96 16.94
N LYS A 6 0.26 18.55 15.93
CA LYS A 6 -0.05 17.85 14.66
C LYS A 6 1.21 17.33 13.97
N SER A 7 2.30 18.09 14.00
CA SER A 7 3.58 17.68 13.42
C SER A 7 4.18 16.48 14.15
N SER A 8 4.22 16.51 15.49
CA SER A 8 4.74 15.38 16.30
C SER A 8 3.88 14.12 16.16
N TYR A 9 2.54 14.25 16.08
CA TYR A 9 1.66 13.13 15.78
C TYR A 9 1.91 12.54 14.38
N GLY A 10 2.13 13.40 13.38
CA GLY A 10 2.48 12.96 12.03
C GLY A 10 3.78 12.15 11.98
N VAL A 11 4.82 12.61 12.69
CA VAL A 11 6.10 11.88 12.81
C VAL A 11 5.91 10.53 13.48
N LEU A 12 5.15 10.48 14.59
CA LEU A 12 4.89 9.22 15.28
C LEU A 12 4.11 8.22 14.40
N CYS A 13 3.09 8.71 13.68
CA CYS A 13 2.34 7.90 12.72
C CYS A 13 3.25 7.36 11.60
N ALA A 14 4.16 8.19 11.07
CA ALA A 14 5.12 7.77 10.06
C ALA A 14 6.05 6.67 10.58
N ILE A 15 6.63 6.86 11.78
CA ILE A 15 7.52 5.86 12.40
C ILE A 15 6.79 4.53 12.56
N ILE A 16 5.56 4.53 13.09
CA ILE A 16 4.77 3.31 13.26
C ILE A 16 4.46 2.66 11.91
N ALA A 17 4.01 3.45 10.94
CA ALA A 17 3.66 2.94 9.61
C ALA A 17 4.87 2.32 8.90
N TYR A 18 6.02 3.02 8.89
CA TYR A 18 7.24 2.53 8.26
C TYR A 18 7.84 1.34 9.02
N SER A 19 7.80 1.34 10.35
CA SER A 19 8.27 0.20 11.16
C SER A 19 7.43 -1.05 10.90
N TRP A 20 6.10 -0.88 10.87
CA TRP A 20 5.18 -1.96 10.52
C TRP A 20 5.47 -2.49 9.11
N TRP A 21 5.62 -1.59 8.14
CA TRP A 21 5.90 -1.98 6.77
C TRP A 21 7.25 -2.70 6.64
N ALA A 22 8.32 -2.20 7.25
CA ALA A 22 9.66 -2.77 7.15
C ALA A 22 9.82 -4.09 7.90
N ALA A 23 9.20 -4.24 9.07
CA ALA A 23 9.34 -5.44 9.89
C ALA A 23 8.39 -6.55 9.48
N VAL A 24 7.11 -6.23 9.28
CA VAL A 24 6.06 -7.24 9.08
C VAL A 24 6.05 -7.75 7.65
N THR A 25 6.27 -6.88 6.66
CA THR A 25 6.12 -7.24 5.25
C THR A 25 7.10 -8.32 4.79
N PRO A 26 8.43 -8.20 5.00
CA PRO A 26 9.37 -9.23 4.55
C PRO A 26 9.18 -10.56 5.30
N LEU A 27 8.89 -10.50 6.60
CA LEU A 27 8.66 -11.69 7.42
C LEU A 27 7.40 -12.44 6.96
N TYR A 28 6.31 -11.71 6.74
CA TYR A 28 5.05 -12.26 6.23
C TYR A 28 5.25 -12.94 4.87
N PHE A 29 5.93 -12.30 3.91
CA PHE A 29 6.16 -12.91 2.59
C PHE A 29 7.10 -14.11 2.63
N LYS A 30 8.10 -14.14 3.52
CA LYS A 30 8.92 -15.34 3.71
C LYS A 30 8.09 -16.52 4.22
N TRP A 31 7.15 -16.27 5.13
CA TRP A 31 6.26 -17.32 5.64
C TRP A 31 5.28 -17.85 4.60
N LEU A 32 4.86 -16.99 3.67
CA LEU A 32 3.94 -17.34 2.58
C LEU A 32 4.66 -17.61 1.24
N ALA A 33 5.95 -17.90 1.26
CA ALA A 33 6.73 -18.15 0.04
C ALA A 33 6.20 -19.34 -0.79
N SER A 34 5.42 -20.25 -0.17
CA SER A 34 4.75 -21.38 -0.82
C SER A 34 3.44 -21.03 -1.52
N VAL A 35 2.86 -19.85 -1.27
CA VAL A 35 1.58 -19.43 -1.85
C VAL A 35 1.81 -18.74 -3.19
N PRO A 36 1.01 -19.02 -4.23
CA PRO A 36 1.10 -18.35 -5.52
C PRO A 36 1.04 -16.82 -5.39
N LEU A 37 1.88 -16.13 -6.16
CA LEU A 37 1.99 -14.66 -6.12
C LEU A 37 0.64 -13.95 -6.34
N ILE A 38 -0.19 -14.49 -7.24
CA ILE A 38 -1.50 -13.93 -7.58
C ILE A 38 -2.47 -14.01 -6.39
N GLU A 39 -2.45 -15.11 -5.63
CA GLU A 39 -3.31 -15.32 -4.47
C GLU A 39 -2.94 -14.35 -3.34
N LEU A 40 -1.63 -14.11 -3.15
CA LEU A 40 -1.14 -13.12 -2.19
C LEU A 40 -1.63 -11.70 -2.51
N VAL A 41 -1.59 -11.31 -3.79
CA VAL A 41 -2.07 -10.00 -4.22
C VAL A 41 -3.58 -9.87 -4.02
N ILE A 42 -4.35 -10.90 -4.40
CA ILE A 42 -5.80 -10.94 -4.18
C ILE A 42 -6.12 -10.81 -2.69
N TRP A 43 -5.48 -11.61 -1.85
CA TRP A 43 -5.68 -11.56 -0.40
C TRP A 43 -5.35 -10.20 0.19
N ARG A 44 -4.28 -9.54 -0.28
CA ARG A 44 -3.89 -8.19 0.15
C ARG A 44 -4.93 -7.13 -0.22
N ILE A 45 -5.52 -7.23 -1.41
CA ILE A 45 -6.59 -6.31 -1.84
C ILE A 45 -7.87 -6.57 -1.04
N LEU A 46 -8.28 -7.84 -0.92
CA LEU A 46 -9.49 -8.23 -0.21
C LEU A 46 -9.44 -7.89 1.28
N SER A 47 -8.28 -8.03 1.93
CA SER A 47 -8.11 -7.67 3.34
C SER A 47 -8.12 -6.15 3.58
N GLY A 48 -7.68 -5.35 2.61
CA GLY A 48 -7.72 -3.88 2.70
C GLY A 48 -9.10 -3.28 2.42
N LEU A 49 -9.91 -3.93 1.59
CA LEU A 49 -11.22 -3.43 1.16
C LEU A 49 -12.19 -3.13 2.32
N PRO A 50 -12.39 -4.01 3.31
CA PRO A 50 -13.26 -3.73 4.45
C PRO A 50 -12.84 -2.49 5.24
N ILE A 51 -11.53 -2.31 5.43
CA ILE A 51 -10.97 -1.15 6.14
C ILE A 51 -11.24 0.14 5.36
N LEU A 52 -10.97 0.13 4.04
CA LEU A 52 -11.26 1.26 3.15
C LEU A 52 -12.75 1.62 3.14
N ILE A 53 -13.63 0.63 3.02
CA ILE A 53 -15.08 0.83 3.07
C ILE A 53 -15.49 1.42 4.44
N GLY A 54 -14.96 0.87 5.54
CA GLY A 54 -15.20 1.40 6.89
C GLY A 54 -14.83 2.88 7.02
N ILE A 55 -13.64 3.27 6.52
CA ILE A 55 -13.20 4.67 6.51
C ILE A 55 -14.14 5.54 5.66
N LEU A 56 -14.54 5.08 4.48
CA LEU A 56 -15.46 5.81 3.60
C LEU A 56 -16.84 6.02 4.24
N LEU A 57 -17.34 5.02 4.98
CA LEU A 57 -18.60 5.09 5.72
C LEU A 57 -18.52 6.10 6.85
N VAL A 58 -17.47 6.05 7.68
CA VAL A 58 -17.24 7.01 8.77
C VAL A 58 -17.12 8.44 8.24
N LYS A 59 -16.45 8.62 7.09
CA LYS A 59 -16.32 9.94 6.43
C LYS A 59 -17.56 10.37 5.65
N LYS A 60 -18.58 9.51 5.50
CA LYS A 60 -19.78 9.75 4.67
C LYS A 60 -19.46 10.12 3.21
N GLN A 61 -18.32 9.65 2.69
CA GLN A 61 -17.81 10.01 1.35
C GLN A 61 -18.15 8.97 0.27
N VAL A 62 -18.96 7.97 0.59
CA VAL A 62 -19.32 6.87 -0.31
C VAL A 62 -19.89 7.38 -1.64
N VAL A 63 -20.86 8.30 -1.59
CA VAL A 63 -21.49 8.88 -2.79
C VAL A 63 -20.48 9.63 -3.66
N GLN A 64 -19.57 10.38 -3.03
CA GLN A 64 -18.55 11.13 -3.74
C GLN A 64 -17.53 10.21 -4.41
N CYS A 65 -17.17 9.10 -3.77
CA CYS A 65 -16.34 8.05 -4.36
C CYS A 65 -16.98 7.49 -5.65
N PHE A 66 -18.27 7.12 -5.59
CA PHE A 66 -18.99 6.64 -6.79
C PHE A 66 -19.15 7.70 -7.86
N LYS A 67 -19.25 8.99 -7.50
CA LYS A 67 -19.28 10.09 -8.45
C LYS A 67 -17.94 10.22 -9.20
N SER A 68 -16.82 10.06 -8.49
CA SER A 68 -15.49 10.07 -9.10
C SER A 68 -15.26 8.93 -10.09
N LEU A 69 -15.92 7.78 -9.90
CA LEU A 69 -15.86 6.66 -10.86
C LEU A 69 -16.54 6.96 -12.20
N LYS A 70 -17.45 7.95 -12.26
CA LYS A 70 -18.11 8.37 -13.50
C LYS A 70 -17.25 9.29 -14.36
N ASP A 71 -16.22 9.90 -13.76
CA ASP A 71 -15.27 10.73 -14.49
C ASP A 71 -14.21 9.84 -15.14
N LYS A 72 -14.25 9.76 -16.48
CA LYS A 72 -13.31 8.95 -17.27
C LYS A 72 -11.86 9.36 -17.04
N ARG A 73 -11.58 10.66 -16.87
CA ARG A 73 -10.20 11.13 -16.67
C ARG A 73 -9.68 10.68 -15.31
N THR A 74 -10.49 10.86 -14.27
CA THR A 74 -10.15 10.38 -12.93
C THR A 74 -9.97 8.87 -12.92
N LEU A 75 -10.84 8.12 -13.59
CA LEU A 75 -10.73 6.66 -13.69
C LEU A 75 -9.44 6.22 -14.39
N LEU A 76 -9.06 6.85 -15.51
CA LEU A 76 -7.81 6.54 -16.21
C LEU A 76 -6.57 6.85 -15.36
N LEU A 77 -6.58 7.96 -14.62
CA LEU A 77 -5.50 8.29 -13.69
C LEU A 77 -5.41 7.28 -12.54
N LEU A 78 -6.55 6.86 -11.98
CA LEU A 78 -6.59 5.84 -10.94
C LEU A 78 -6.07 4.49 -11.45
N LEU A 79 -6.48 4.08 -12.66
CA LEU A 79 -6.00 2.84 -13.29
C LEU A 79 -4.50 2.91 -13.56
N GLY A 80 -4.02 4.01 -14.13
CA GLY A 80 -2.59 4.22 -14.39
C GLY A 80 -1.78 4.19 -13.09
N SER A 81 -2.19 4.94 -12.08
CA SER A 81 -1.53 4.94 -10.76
C SER A 81 -1.53 3.54 -10.13
N THR A 82 -2.67 2.86 -10.14
CA THR A 82 -2.79 1.49 -9.61
C THR A 82 -1.88 0.52 -10.37
N PHE A 83 -1.78 0.64 -11.69
CA PHE A 83 -0.90 -0.18 -12.52
C PHE A 83 0.58 0.02 -12.16
N PHE A 84 1.03 1.26 -12.02
CA PHE A 84 2.40 1.54 -11.59
C PHE A 84 2.70 1.03 -10.17
N ILE A 85 1.75 1.21 -9.24
CA ILE A 85 1.86 0.67 -7.88
C ILE A 85 1.92 -0.86 -7.91
N ALA A 86 1.11 -1.51 -8.74
CA ALA A 86 1.09 -2.96 -8.87
C ALA A 86 2.42 -3.50 -9.42
N ILE A 87 2.99 -2.86 -10.45
CA ILE A 87 4.32 -3.20 -10.97
C ILE A 87 5.36 -3.08 -9.86
N ASN A 88 5.42 -1.92 -9.19
CA ASN A 88 6.38 -1.69 -8.11
C ASN A 88 6.28 -2.78 -7.03
N TRP A 89 5.05 -3.13 -6.64
CA TRP A 89 4.81 -4.14 -5.63
C TRP A 89 5.22 -5.55 -6.07
N ILE A 90 4.87 -5.96 -7.29
CA ILE A 90 5.23 -7.28 -7.83
C ILE A 90 6.75 -7.41 -7.90
N THR A 91 7.45 -6.37 -8.37
CA THR A 91 8.93 -6.36 -8.40
C THR A 91 9.52 -6.55 -7.00
N PHE A 92 8.95 -5.92 -5.98
CA PHE A 92 9.39 -6.09 -4.60
C PHE A 92 9.20 -7.52 -4.08
N VAL A 93 8.01 -8.09 -4.27
CA VAL A 93 7.74 -9.46 -3.81
C VAL A 93 8.63 -10.47 -4.53
N LEU A 94 8.85 -10.31 -5.84
CA LEU A 94 9.78 -11.15 -6.61
C LEU A 94 11.21 -11.06 -6.07
N ALA A 95 11.67 -9.87 -5.67
CA ALA A 95 12.99 -9.71 -5.09
C ALA A 95 13.10 -10.35 -3.70
N ILE A 96 12.05 -10.30 -2.87
CA ILE A 96 12.01 -11.01 -1.59
C ILE A 96 12.08 -12.53 -1.78
N VAL A 97 11.26 -13.07 -2.69
CA VAL A 97 11.20 -14.52 -2.95
C VAL A 97 12.53 -15.06 -3.50
N GLN A 98 13.28 -14.24 -4.23
CA GLN A 98 14.63 -14.58 -4.72
C GLN A 98 15.75 -14.31 -3.70
N ASP A 99 15.43 -14.02 -2.43
CA ASP A 99 16.38 -13.61 -1.38
C ASP A 99 17.25 -12.39 -1.73
N LYS A 100 16.84 -11.59 -2.72
CA LYS A 100 17.48 -10.33 -3.14
C LYS A 100 16.92 -9.13 -2.38
N LEU A 101 16.64 -9.30 -1.10
CA LEU A 101 16.04 -8.26 -0.25
C LEU A 101 16.91 -6.99 -0.21
N THR A 102 18.24 -7.15 -0.14
CA THR A 102 19.19 -6.02 -0.12
C THR A 102 19.17 -5.20 -1.41
N ALA A 103 19.09 -5.87 -2.57
CA ALA A 103 18.97 -5.20 -3.86
C ALA A 103 17.61 -4.50 -4.02
N ALA A 104 16.54 -5.09 -3.50
CA ALA A 104 15.21 -4.47 -3.47
C ALA A 104 15.22 -3.18 -2.63
N SER A 105 15.77 -3.24 -1.42
CA SER A 105 15.90 -2.07 -0.54
C SER A 105 16.72 -0.96 -1.18
N LEU A 106 17.83 -1.29 -1.85
CA LEU A 106 18.62 -0.30 -2.60
C LEU A 106 17.81 0.37 -3.71
N GLY A 107 17.02 -0.40 -4.46
CA GLY A 107 16.11 0.15 -5.48
C GLY A 107 15.08 1.12 -4.90
N TYR A 108 14.54 0.84 -3.70
CA TYR A 108 13.65 1.77 -3.00
C TYR A 108 14.36 3.03 -2.50
N TYR A 109 15.62 2.94 -2.06
CA TYR A 109 16.39 4.12 -1.63
C TYR A 109 16.84 5.04 -2.77
N ILE A 110 16.90 4.52 -4.00
CA ILE A 110 17.20 5.31 -5.21
C ILE A 110 15.96 6.06 -5.72
N ASN A 111 14.76 5.54 -5.43
CA ASN A 111 13.53 6.18 -5.83
C ASN A 111 13.33 7.45 -4.97
N PRO A 112 13.36 8.66 -5.58
CA PRO A 112 13.29 9.91 -4.84
C PRO A 112 11.95 10.10 -4.10
#